data_AF-A0A9P5DYI7-F1
#
_entry.id   AF-A0A9P5DYI7-F1
#
_cell.length_a   1.000
_cell.length_b   1.000
_cell.length_c   1.000
_cell.angle_alpha   90.00
_cell.angle_beta   90.00
_cell.angle_gamma   90.00
#
_symmetry.space_group_name_H-M   'P 1'
#
loop_
_entity.id
_entity.type
_entity.pdbx_description
1 polymer ?
#
loop_
_entity_poly.entity_id
_entity_poly.type
_entity_poly.pdbx_seq_one_letter_code
_entity_poly.pdbx_strand_id
1 'polypeptide(L)'
;MSRSTTAKQRLREEAEKQINGRDDVQLAPDETTAEDDFKYERSPQVCGVVVDLGSESGYVQISGGGKPTVKITTGLKEGEFHFENISDGQSCMLYGRPTVWYIVPRL
;
A
#
# COMPACT_ATOMS: atom_id res chain seq x y z
N MET A 1 -5.59 3.38 17.91
CA MET A 1 -5.97 4.82 17.89
C MET A 1 -6.46 5.13 16.49
N SER A 2 -7.53 5.90 16.31
CA SER A 2 -7.94 6.28 14.95
C SER A 2 -6.92 7.24 14.35
N ARG A 3 -6.35 6.88 13.19
CA ARG A 3 -5.46 7.74 12.40
C ARG A 3 -6.10 9.11 12.15
N SER A 4 -5.30 10.17 12.12
CA SER A 4 -5.83 11.52 11.88
C SER A 4 -6.43 11.62 10.48
N THR A 5 -7.57 12.32 10.35
CA THR A 5 -8.23 12.56 9.06
C THR A 5 -7.28 13.16 8.03
N THR A 6 -6.39 14.05 8.47
CA THR A 6 -5.35 14.67 7.62
C THR A 6 -4.37 13.65 7.06
N ALA A 7 -3.90 12.68 7.87
CA ALA A 7 -2.93 11.70 7.42
C ALA A 7 -3.54 10.68 6.45
N LYS A 8 -4.82 10.32 6.65
CA LYS A 8 -5.60 9.52 5.70
C LYS A 8 -5.81 10.24 4.37
N GLN A 9 -6.18 11.53 4.43
CA GLN A 9 -6.38 12.35 3.24
C GLN A 9 -5.09 12.48 2.42
N ARG A 10 -3.95 12.76 3.05
CA ARG A 10 -2.65 12.85 2.34
C ARG A 10 -2.26 11.54 1.66
N LEU A 11 -2.44 10.40 2.33
CA LEU A 11 -2.15 9.10 1.74
C LEU A 11 -3.05 8.85 0.51
N ARG A 12 -4.33 9.19 0.61
CA ARG A 12 -5.26 9.11 -0.52
C ARG A 12 -4.83 10.01 -1.67
N GLU A 13 -4.49 11.27 -1.41
CA GLU A 13 -4.04 12.23 -2.42
C GLU A 13 -2.78 11.72 -3.14
N GLU A 14 -1.82 11.11 -2.43
CA GLU A 14 -0.66 10.49 -3.08
C GLU A 14 -1.04 9.27 -3.91
N ALA A 15 -1.97 8.44 -3.44
CA ALA A 15 -2.47 7.30 -4.21
C ALA A 15 -3.21 7.75 -5.49
N GLU A 16 -4.00 8.82 -5.41
CA GLU A 16 -4.69 9.42 -6.56
C GLU A 16 -3.68 9.93 -7.60
N LYS A 17 -2.54 10.49 -7.18
CA LYS A 17 -1.47 10.89 -8.11
C LYS A 17 -0.87 9.69 -8.86
N GLN A 18 -0.71 8.53 -8.21
CA GLN A 18 -0.13 7.34 -8.85
C GLN A 18 -1.04 6.73 -9.93
N ILE A 19 -2.34 6.96 -9.85
CA ILE A 19 -3.32 6.46 -10.82
C ILE A 19 -3.79 7.54 -11.82
N ASN A 20 -3.27 8.76 -11.72
CA ASN A 20 -3.67 9.85 -12.61
C ASN A 20 -3.32 9.50 -14.08
N GLY A 21 -4.32 9.55 -14.96
CA GLY A 21 -4.19 9.16 -16.37
C GLY A 21 -4.20 7.65 -16.62
N ARG A 22 -4.49 6.83 -15.60
CA ARG A 22 -4.66 5.38 -15.74
C ARG A 22 -6.12 4.98 -15.59
N ASP A 23 -6.79 4.72 -16.72
CA ASP A 23 -8.20 4.35 -16.74
C ASP A 23 -8.47 2.88 -16.40
N ASP A 24 -7.42 2.04 -16.41
CA ASP A 24 -7.44 0.60 -16.14
C ASP A 24 -7.46 0.24 -14.66
N VAL A 25 -7.27 1.22 -13.76
CA VAL A 25 -7.16 1.00 -12.32
C VAL A 25 -7.99 2.00 -11.52
N GLN A 26 -8.17 1.69 -10.24
CA GLN A 26 -8.80 2.55 -9.26
C GLN A 26 -8.18 2.31 -7.88
N LEU A 27 -8.44 3.21 -6.93
CA LEU A 27 -8.08 2.99 -5.54
C LEU A 27 -9.06 2.02 -4.89
N ALA A 28 -8.56 1.22 -3.95
CA ALA A 28 -9.42 0.52 -3.00
C ALA A 28 -10.31 1.53 -2.25
N PRO A 29 -11.50 1.13 -1.78
CA PRO A 29 -12.45 2.05 -1.13
C PRO A 29 -11.89 2.73 0.12
N ASP A 30 -10.98 2.06 0.82
CA ASP A 30 -10.33 2.59 2.02
C ASP A 30 -8.87 2.13 2.14
N GLU A 31 -8.11 2.82 2.99
CA GLU A 31 -6.78 2.40 3.43
C GLU A 31 -6.85 1.11 4.23
N THR A 32 -5.75 0.36 4.22
CA THR A 32 -5.57 -0.84 5.03
C THR A 32 -4.44 -0.63 6.02
N THR A 33 -4.73 -0.77 7.31
CA THR A 33 -3.71 -0.88 8.36
C THR A 33 -3.68 -2.31 8.89
N ALA A 34 -2.50 -2.91 9.02
CA ALA A 34 -2.39 -4.28 9.55
C ALA A 34 -2.80 -4.41 11.03
N GLU A 35 -2.52 -3.41 11.87
CA GLU A 35 -2.89 -3.43 13.31
C GLU A 35 -2.36 -4.67 14.06
N ASP A 36 -1.13 -5.12 13.75
CA ASP A 36 -0.52 -6.37 14.21
C ASP A 36 -1.19 -7.67 13.70
N ASP A 37 -2.25 -7.57 12.88
CA ASP A 37 -2.82 -8.70 12.16
C ASP A 37 -2.08 -8.94 10.84
N PHE A 38 -1.93 -10.22 10.50
CA PHE A 38 -1.40 -10.60 9.19
C PHE A 38 -2.43 -10.30 8.09
N LYS A 39 -2.17 -9.25 7.30
CA LYS A 39 -2.97 -8.88 6.13
C LYS A 39 -2.14 -9.03 4.87
N TYR A 40 -2.75 -9.57 3.82
CA TYR A 40 -2.11 -9.65 2.51
C TYR A 40 -3.12 -9.53 1.38
N GLU A 41 -2.65 -9.01 0.26
CA GLU A 41 -3.37 -8.97 -1.00
C GLU A 41 -2.48 -9.54 -2.11
N ARG A 42 -3.08 -9.98 -3.22
CA ARG A 42 -2.35 -10.64 -4.31
C ARG A 42 -2.76 -10.09 -5.67
N SER A 43 -1.82 -10.06 -6.62
CA SER A 43 -2.19 -9.92 -8.03
C SER A 43 -3.00 -11.15 -8.52
N PRO A 44 -4.07 -10.96 -9.32
CA PRO A 44 -4.46 -9.72 -10.00
C PRO A 44 -5.42 -8.82 -9.21
N GLN A 45 -5.79 -9.14 -7.98
CA GLN A 45 -6.75 -8.36 -7.18
C GLN A 45 -6.19 -6.97 -6.82
N VAL A 46 -4.88 -6.88 -6.64
CA VAL A 46 -4.13 -5.62 -6.49
C VAL A 46 -3.02 -5.55 -7.54
N CYS A 47 -2.75 -4.35 -8.05
CA CYS A 47 -1.69 -4.08 -9.04
C CYS A 47 -0.68 -3.03 -8.58
N GLY A 48 -0.91 -2.40 -7.43
CA GLY A 48 0.03 -1.48 -6.82
C GLY A 48 -0.35 -1.18 -5.38
N VAL A 49 0.57 -0.57 -4.65
CA VAL A 49 0.36 -0.14 -3.28
C VAL A 49 1.11 1.16 -3.01
N VAL A 50 0.44 2.09 -2.32
CA VAL A 50 1.08 3.28 -1.74
C VAL A 50 1.18 3.09 -0.25
N VAL A 51 2.40 3.16 0.27
CA VAL A 51 2.74 2.95 1.68
C VAL A 51 2.98 4.30 2.34
N ASP A 52 2.34 4.54 3.48
CA ASP A 52 2.71 5.66 4.35
C ASP A 52 3.93 5.28 5.20
N LEU A 53 5.08 5.89 4.92
CA LEU A 53 6.33 5.62 5.65
C LEU A 53 6.31 6.21 7.07
N GLY A 54 5.35 7.11 7.34
CA GLY A 54 5.07 7.69 8.66
C GLY A 54 4.07 6.90 9.49
N SER A 55 3.49 5.82 8.96
CA SER A 55 2.61 4.94 9.73
C SER A 55 3.35 4.21 10.85
N GLU A 56 2.63 3.57 11.78
CA GLU A 56 3.24 2.89 12.92
C GLU A 56 4.26 1.81 12.49
N SER A 57 5.12 1.41 13.43
CA SER A 57 6.25 0.52 13.15
C SER A 57 5.83 -0.79 12.50
N GLY A 58 6.48 -1.13 11.40
CA GLY A 58 6.15 -2.30 10.61
C GLY A 58 6.89 -2.32 9.28
N TYR A 59 6.47 -3.20 8.39
CA TYR A 59 6.94 -3.21 7.02
C TYR A 59 5.93 -3.84 6.06
N VAL A 60 6.02 -3.40 4.81
CA VAL A 60 5.35 -3.99 3.66
C VAL A 60 6.36 -4.86 2.92
N GLN A 61 5.98 -6.09 2.61
CA GLN A 61 6.78 -7.00 1.79
C GLN A 61 6.01 -7.36 0.53
N ILE A 62 6.64 -7.18 -0.64
CA ILE A 62 6.09 -7.61 -1.93
C ILE A 62 6.99 -8.71 -2.47
N SER A 63 6.43 -9.89 -2.73
CA SER A 63 7.20 -11.08 -3.12
C SER A 63 6.36 -12.04 -3.97
N GLY A 64 7.01 -12.94 -4.73
CA GLY A 64 6.35 -13.88 -5.63
C GLY A 64 6.57 -13.56 -7.11
N GLY A 65 5.86 -14.25 -7.99
CA GLY A 65 5.89 -14.00 -9.45
C GLY A 65 7.26 -14.16 -10.13
N GLY A 66 8.23 -14.80 -9.48
CA GLY A 66 9.62 -14.87 -9.97
C GLY A 66 10.36 -13.52 -9.94
N LYS A 67 9.84 -12.52 -9.22
CA LYS A 67 10.42 -11.18 -9.09
C LYS A 67 11.24 -11.05 -7.79
N PRO A 68 12.19 -10.10 -7.73
CA PRO A 68 12.86 -9.76 -6.48
C PRO A 68 11.86 -9.39 -5.38
N THR A 69 12.21 -9.74 -4.15
CA THR A 69 11.42 -9.33 -2.98
C THR A 69 11.72 -7.87 -2.66
N VAL A 70 10.68 -7.07 -2.51
CA VAL A 70 10.77 -5.66 -2.07
C VAL A 70 10.32 -5.60 -0.62
N LYS A 71 11.04 -4.83 0.20
CA LYS A 71 10.70 -4.57 1.61
C LYS A 71 10.74 -3.08 1.88
N ILE A 72 9.62 -2.54 2.37
CA ILE A 72 9.43 -1.11 2.66
C ILE A 72 9.13 -0.99 4.15
N THR A 73 9.97 -0.28 4.91
CA THR A 73 9.83 -0.13 6.38
C THR A 73 9.04 1.13 6.73
N THR A 74 8.14 1.03 7.70
CA THR A 74 7.32 2.15 8.21
C THR A 74 7.73 2.56 9.64
N GLY A 75 7.28 3.73 10.08
CA GLY A 75 7.54 4.27 11.43
C GLY A 75 8.79 5.13 11.55
N LEU A 76 9.39 5.52 10.42
CA LEU A 76 10.66 6.24 10.41
C LEU A 76 10.59 7.60 9.69
N LYS A 77 9.55 7.84 8.88
CA LYS A 77 9.53 8.99 7.95
C LYS A 77 8.13 9.62 7.82
N GLU A 78 7.75 10.43 8.79
CA GLU A 78 6.46 11.14 8.76
C GLU A 78 6.28 12.00 7.51
N GLY A 79 5.15 11.83 6.82
CA GLY A 79 4.80 12.61 5.63
C GLY A 79 5.49 12.15 4.34
N GLU A 80 6.29 11.09 4.37
CA GLU A 80 6.82 10.44 3.18
C GLU A 80 5.97 9.23 2.77
N PHE A 81 5.89 9.00 1.45
CA PHE A 81 5.10 7.92 0.86
C PHE A 81 5.96 7.13 -0.11
N HIS A 82 5.73 5.82 -0.21
CA HIS A 82 6.38 4.96 -1.18
C HIS A 82 5.35 4.26 -2.05
N PHE A 83 5.47 4.40 -3.37
CA PHE A 83 4.68 3.64 -4.31
C PHE A 83 5.47 2.42 -4.81
N GLU A 84 4.83 1.26 -4.84
CA GLU A 84 5.40 0.05 -5.43
C GLU A 84 4.38 -0.65 -6.33
N ASN A 85 4.83 -1.12 -7.49
CA ASN A 85 4.02 -1.92 -8.40
C ASN A 85 3.94 -3.37 -7.90
N ILE A 86 2.77 -3.99 -8.05
CA ILE A 86 2.55 -5.41 -7.75
C ILE A 86 2.32 -6.14 -9.07
N SER A 87 3.33 -6.88 -9.52
CA SER A 87 3.27 -7.63 -10.78
C SER A 87 2.51 -8.95 -10.64
N ASP A 88 2.18 -9.56 -11.77
CA ASP A 88 1.55 -10.87 -11.84
C ASP A 88 2.25 -11.92 -10.97
N GLY A 89 1.44 -12.57 -10.13
CA GLY A 89 1.91 -13.61 -9.21
C GLY A 89 2.64 -13.09 -7.96
N GLN A 90 2.83 -11.78 -7.80
CA GLN A 90 3.29 -11.19 -6.53
C GLN A 90 2.14 -11.02 -5.53
N SER A 91 2.51 -11.10 -4.26
CA SER A 91 1.66 -10.79 -3.11
C SER A 91 2.26 -9.61 -2.35
N CYS A 92 1.41 -8.74 -1.82
CA CYS A 92 1.75 -7.68 -0.89
C CYS A 92 1.31 -8.08 0.52
N MET A 93 2.23 -8.08 1.47
CA MET A 93 2.03 -8.57 2.83
C MET A 93 2.41 -7.48 3.82
N LEU A 94 1.57 -7.29 4.83
CA LEU A 94 1.72 -6.28 5.86
C LEU A 94 2.13 -6.94 7.18
N TYR A 95 3.21 -6.45 7.80
CA TYR A 95 3.73 -6.93 9.08
C TYR A 95 3.87 -5.79 10.08
N GLY A 96 3.38 -6.00 11.31
CA GLY A 96 3.30 -4.94 12.33
C GLY A 96 2.13 -4.01 12.03
N ARG A 97 2.38 -2.69 11.99
CA ARG A 97 1.32 -1.69 11.80
C ARG A 97 1.53 -0.71 10.64
N PRO A 98 1.97 -1.15 9.44
CA PRO A 98 1.98 -0.28 8.28
C PRO A 98 0.56 0.08 7.86
N THR A 99 0.39 1.29 7.34
CA THR A 99 -0.82 1.74 6.67
C THR A 99 -0.53 1.91 5.18
N VAL A 100 -1.40 1.33 4.34
CA VAL A 100 -1.27 1.36 2.88
C VAL A 100 -2.58 1.70 2.20
N TRP A 101 -2.51 2.19 0.96
CA TRP A 101 -3.64 2.26 0.05
C TRP A 101 -3.38 1.37 -1.16
N TYR A 102 -4.27 0.41 -1.41
CA TYR A 102 -4.15 -0.48 -2.55
C TYR A 102 -4.68 0.16 -3.83
N ILE A 103 -4.00 -0.12 -4.94
CA ILE A 103 -4.48 0.16 -6.29
C ILE A 103 -4.93 -1.18 -6.87
N VAL A 104 -6.16 -1.19 -7.38
CA VAL A 104 -6.86 -2.38 -7.89
C VAL A 104 -7.26 -2.17 -9.35
N PRO A 105 -7.41 -3.23 -10.16
CA PRO A 105 -7.95 -3.08 -11.51
C PRO A 105 -9.37 -2.50 -11.50
N ARG A 106 -9.70 -1.73 -12.54
CA ARG A 106 -11.08 -1.29 -12.81
C ARG A 106 -11.77 -2.40 -13.61
N LEU A 107 -12.84 -2.96 -13.04
CA LEU A 107 -13.72 -3.94 -13.70
C LEU A 107 -14.67 -3.26 -14.68
#